data_AF-A0AAV6B4J5-F1
#
_entry.id   AF-A0AAV6B4J5-F1
#
_cell.length_a   1.000
_cell.length_b   1.000
_cell.length_c   1.000
_cell.angle_alpha   90.00
_cell.angle_beta   90.00
_cell.angle_gamma   90.00
#
_symmetry.space_group_name_H-M   'P 1'
#
loop_
_entity.id
_entity.type
_entity.pdbx_description
1 polymer ?
#
loop_
_entity_poly.entity_id
_entity_poly.type
_entity_poly.pdbx_seq_one_letter_code
_entity_poly.pdbx_strand_id
1 'polypeptide(L)' 'EGGTGLGLSIAARIVEKHGGFIHYSTQSGRGATFTIVLPLYSNNDPANSAH' A
#
# COMPACT_ATOMS: atom_id res chain seq x y z
N GLU A 1 11.23 24.47 0.39
CA GLU A 1 11.83 23.22 -0.11
C GLU A 1 10.73 22.25 -0.46
N GLY A 2 10.34 22.19 -1.74
CA GLY A 2 9.29 21.29 -2.21
C GLY A 2 9.89 19.92 -2.45
N GLY A 3 9.39 18.88 -1.78
CA GLY A 3 9.78 17.50 -2.04
C GLY A 3 9.68 17.22 -3.55
N THR A 4 10.63 16.47 -4.08
CA THR A 4 10.80 16.17 -5.51
C THR A 4 9.66 15.35 -6.14
N GLY A 5 8.52 15.19 -5.45
CA GLY A 5 7.43 14.33 -5.87
C GLY A 5 7.74 12.83 -5.80
N LEU A 6 8.92 12.44 -5.30
CA LEU A 6 9.39 11.05 -5.31
C LEU A 6 8.73 10.16 -4.26
N GLY A 7 8.12 10.74 -3.22
CA GLY A 7 7.57 9.97 -2.10
C GLY A 7 6.49 8.97 -2.52
N LEU A 8 5.56 9.39 -3.40
CA LEU A 8 4.48 8.53 -3.86
C LEU A 8 4.97 7.44 -4.82
N SER A 9 5.95 7.74 -5.66
CA SER A 9 6.57 6.76 -6.56
C SER A 9 7.37 5.71 -5.80
N ILE A 10 8.07 6.09 -4.73
CA ILE A 10 8.74 5.15 -3.82
C ILE A 10 7.70 4.25 -3.12
N ALA A 11 6.63 4.83 -2.57
CA ALA A 11 5.55 4.08 -1.93
C ALA A 11 4.89 3.08 -2.90
N ALA A 12 4.58 3.51 -4.13
CA ALA A 12 4.03 2.65 -5.16
C ALA A 12 4.95 1.46 -5.45
N ARG A 13 6.26 1.69 -5.60
CA ARG A 13 7.24 0.64 -5.84
C ARG A 13 7.32 -0.37 -4.68
N ILE A 14 7.21 0.10 -3.45
CA ILE A 14 7.19 -0.76 -2.26
C ILE A 14 5.94 -1.64 -2.28
N VAL A 15 4.76 -1.04 -2.49
CA VAL A 15 3.49 -1.75 -2.49
C VAL A 15 3.43 -2.80 -3.62
N GLU A 16 3.90 -2.45 -4.83
CA GLU A 16 4.04 -3.39 -5.96
C GLU A 16 4.92 -4.59 -5.60
N LYS A 17 6.05 -4.36 -4.94
CA LYS A 17 6.96 -5.44 -4.49
C LYS A 17 6.32 -6.39 -3.49
N HIS A 18 5.30 -5.94 -2.74
CA HIS A 18 4.53 -6.76 -1.81
C HIS A 18 3.29 -7.40 -2.46
N GLY A 19 3.15 -7.30 -3.79
CA GLY A 19 2.01 -7.85 -4.52
C GLY A 19 0.71 -7.06 -4.32
N GLY A 20 0.81 -5.83 -3.80
CA GLY A 20 -0.31 -4.93 -3.61
C GLY A 20 -0.43 -3.86 -4.67
N PHE A 21 -1.32 -2.90 -4.44
CA PHE A 21 -1.48 -1.72 -5.27
C PHE A 21 -1.95 -0.49 -4.48
N ILE A 22 -1.81 0.69 -5.07
CA ILE A 22 -2.27 1.98 -4.51
C ILE A 22 -3.37 2.54 -5.40
N HIS A 23 -4.49 2.96 -4.80
CA HIS A 23 -5.55 3.74 -5.43
C HIS A 23 -5.56 5.16 -4.86
N TYR A 24 -6.03 6.14 -5.63
CA TYR A 24 -6.25 7.49 -5.11
C TYR A 24 -7.61 8.01 -5.55
N SER A 25 -8.26 8.73 -4.64
CA SER A 25 -9.47 9.49 -4.90
C SER A 25 -9.22 10.93 -4.48
N THR A 26 -9.53 11.88 -5.35
CA THR A 26 -9.33 13.30 -5.09
C THR A 26 -10.60 14.06 -5.42
N GLN A 27 -10.91 15.05 -4.58
CA GLN A 27 -11.98 16.00 -4.84
C GLN A 27 -11.42 17.41 -4.70
N SER A 28 -11.58 18.21 -5.77
CA SER A 28 -11.15 19.60 -5.79
C SER A 28 -11.68 20.35 -4.57
N GLY A 29 -10.78 21.00 -3.84
CA GLY A 29 -11.11 21.75 -2.62
C GLY A 29 -11.32 20.90 -1.36
N ARG A 30 -11.23 19.56 -1.41
CA ARG A 30 -11.33 18.68 -0.22
C ARG A 30 -10.09 17.83 0.04
N GLY A 31 -9.14 17.80 -0.89
CA GLY A 31 -7.90 17.04 -0.78
C GLY A 31 -7.95 15.69 -1.48
N ALA A 32 -7.01 14.81 -1.13
CA ALA A 32 -6.86 13.50 -1.74
C ALA A 32 -6.75 12.40 -0.67
N THR A 33 -7.38 11.27 -0.94
CA THR A 33 -7.29 10.03 -0.17
C THR A 33 -6.53 9.00 -0.99
N PHE A 34 -5.48 8.43 -0.40
CA PHE A 34 -4.71 7.32 -0.98
C PHE A 34 -5.05 6.04 -0.22
N THR A 35 -5.41 4.99 -0.94
CA THR A 35 -5.77 3.68 -0.39
C THR A 35 -4.71 2.67 -0.82
N ILE A 36 -4.12 1.98 0.15
CA ILE A 36 -3.14 0.93 -0.08
C ILE A 36 -3.81 -0.42 0.15
N VAL A 37 -3.67 -1.33 -0.81
CA VAL A 37 -4.19 -2.70 -0.72
C VAL A 37 -3.01 -3.65 -0.79
N LEU A 38 -2.91 -4.55 0.20
CA LEU A 38 -1.87 -5.57 0.29
C LEU A 38 -2.52 -6.95 0.44
N PRO A 39 -1.96 -8.00 -0.18
CA PRO A 39 -2.37 -9.38 0.09
C PRO A 39 -2.18 -9.71 1.58
N LEU A 40 -3.15 -10.41 2.17
CA LEU A 40 -2.95 -10.99 3.49
C LEU A 40 -1.96 -12.15 3.38
N TYR A 41 -0.87 -12.09 4.15
CA TYR A 41 -0.03 -13.25 4.35
C TYR A 41 -0.80 -14.25 5.23
N SER A 42 -1.43 -15.23 4.59
CA SER A 42 -1.96 -16.39 5.31
C SER A 42 -0.78 -17.26 5.68
N ASN A 43 -0.34 -17.17 6.94
CA ASN A 43 0.58 -18.14 7.50
C ASN A 43 -0.21 -19.44 7.73
N ASN A 44 -0.59 -20.12 6.64
CA ASN A 44 -1.07 -21.50 6.72
C ASN A 44 0.15 -22.41 6.92
N ASP A 45 0.85 -22.17 8.01
CA ASP A 45 1.82 -23.11 8.54
C ASP A 45 1.02 -24.12 9.37
N PRO A 46 0.90 -25.38 8.94
CA PRO A 46 0.21 -26.39 9.71
C PRO A 46 0.82 -26.58 11.12
N ALA A 47 2.04 -26.11 11.38
CA ALA A 47 2.67 -26.13 12.70
C ALA A 47 2.08 -25.13 13.71
N ASN A 48 1.36 -24.09 13.27
CA ASN A 48 0.72 -23.10 14.16
C ASN A 48 -0.79 -23.35 14.36
N SER A 49 -1.31 -24.47 13.87
CA SER A 49 -2.73 -24.85 14.01
C SER A 49 -3.01 -25.77 15.20
N ALA A 50 -2.00 -26.08 16.02
CA ALA A 50 -2.07 -27.06 17.11
C ALA A 50 -1.64 -26.50 18.48
N HIS A 51 -1.92 -25.23 18.77
CA HIS A 51 -1.76 -24.68 20.12
C HIS A 51 -3.04 -23.98 20.61
#